data_AF-A0A2V3PL94-F1
#
_entry.id   AF-A0A2V3PL94-F1
#
_cell.length_a   1.000
_cell.length_b   1.000
_cell.length_c   1.000
_cell.angle_alpha   90.00
_cell.angle_beta   90.00
_cell.angle_gamma   90.00
#
_symmetry.space_group_name_H-M   'P 1'
#
loop_
_entity.id
_entity.type
_entity.pdbx_description
1 polymer ?
#
loop_
_entity_poly.entity_id
_entity_poly.type
_entity_poly.pdbx_seq_one_letter_code
_entity_poly.pdbx_strand_id
1 'polypeptide(L)'
;MLKKIQQYLLLNHPLLWNIKIVPALLGAIIINIFFFIGGYVLTKIDFSSTYSNPFSGAALAYMGAILTSILLFIIWLVFYSKNNAFKSFYPRSSGGLYLEWILTFVIILGFVSFPFSYHQGSISKVKSYASKSEMIKAVETLNLIKILIPTDKTSYYQEYPTQLSLPSMEYDPNVSNKYSDTIESLSYQDRVASAESRNIYYEDYPNFTQLSLLNYYTLDQFYFPSKCDFTVRNSDTVKEWLIKQNKEEISKLMDAFIALQNKHNLSMNFTKDEWMELVYNPAKYPVGDFNLITPYNYKEEEAKYEYSYYYGSNEKSSTGYYVSYSELEGAYNKIMDAYLDKDEAIALCMVAICIALSISLFVFSFRASSGKAWLIAAISMGLILFINGILSLAVSSPMDFGVVGPLFYIFVMLAIFSFEIVSVIRKNVGRKAKGKSDIFINHLIWYIPAVPALIFMAIYILGHDQYSYSTETYKSKSLYEVYQFMDEHIIEFIWGNICLTFVSVWFFIQMILRKWKSLPEQ
;
A
#
# COMPACT_ATOMS: atom_id res chain seq x y z
N MET A 1 -11.55 33.14 -26.08
CA MET A 1 -10.80 32.00 -26.68
C MET A 1 -11.62 30.72 -26.77
N LEU A 2 -12.19 30.21 -25.67
CA LEU A 2 -13.00 28.96 -25.65
C LEU A 2 -14.16 28.92 -26.66
N LYS A 3 -14.92 30.01 -26.83
CA LYS A 3 -16.03 30.06 -27.82
C LYS A 3 -15.56 29.79 -29.26
N LYS A 4 -14.41 30.34 -29.67
CA LYS A 4 -13.82 30.13 -31.01
C LYS A 4 -13.38 28.67 -31.18
N ILE A 5 -12.76 28.08 -30.15
CA ILE A 5 -12.37 26.66 -30.15
C ILE A 5 -13.60 25.75 -30.26
N GLN A 6 -14.66 26.03 -29.50
CA GLN A 6 -15.90 25.25 -29.58
C GLN A 6 -16.56 25.36 -30.95
N GLN A 7 -16.56 26.54 -31.57
CA GLN A 7 -17.07 26.73 -32.92
C GLN A 7 -16.23 25.96 -33.96
N TYR A 8 -14.91 26.00 -33.85
CA TYR A 8 -14.02 25.22 -34.71
C TYR A 8 -14.24 23.71 -34.57
N LEU A 9 -14.37 23.19 -33.35
CA LEU A 9 -14.66 21.78 -33.10
C LEU A 9 -16.02 21.35 -33.64
N LEU A 10 -17.04 22.21 -33.52
CA LEU A 10 -18.36 21.92 -34.08
C LEU A 10 -18.29 21.72 -35.60
N LEU A 11 -17.49 22.54 -36.30
CA LEU A 11 -17.38 22.53 -37.76
C LEU A 11 -16.45 21.42 -38.29
N ASN A 12 -15.35 21.12 -37.59
CA ASN A 12 -14.29 20.24 -38.11
C ASN A 12 -14.17 18.90 -37.37
N HIS A 13 -14.55 18.85 -36.09
CA HIS A 13 -14.41 17.67 -35.23
C HIS A 13 -15.65 17.45 -34.36
N PRO A 14 -16.81 17.14 -34.96
CA PRO A 14 -18.10 17.10 -34.27
C PRO A 14 -18.13 16.10 -33.11
N LEU A 15 -17.35 15.00 -33.18
CA LEU A 15 -17.18 14.05 -32.08
C LEU A 15 -16.64 14.73 -30.81
N LEU A 16 -15.55 15.49 -30.95
CA LEU A 16 -14.86 16.17 -29.86
C LEU A 16 -15.74 17.28 -29.26
N TRP A 17 -16.49 17.97 -30.11
CA TRP A 17 -17.47 18.96 -29.67
C TRP A 17 -18.64 18.32 -28.93
N ASN A 18 -19.11 17.16 -29.37
CA ASN A 18 -20.23 16.45 -28.78
C ASN A 18 -19.91 15.98 -27.36
N ILE A 19 -18.72 15.40 -27.17
CA ILE A 19 -18.27 14.93 -25.86
C ILE A 19 -17.84 16.04 -24.91
N LYS A 20 -17.79 17.29 -25.40
CA LYS A 20 -17.32 18.46 -24.64
C LYS A 20 -15.91 18.24 -24.09
N ILE A 21 -15.01 17.68 -24.91
CA ILE A 21 -13.68 17.26 -24.46
C ILE A 21 -12.85 18.41 -23.89
N VAL A 22 -12.82 19.55 -24.58
CA VAL A 22 -11.98 20.70 -24.18
C VAL A 22 -12.35 21.23 -22.79
N PRO A 23 -13.60 21.62 -22.50
CA PRO A 23 -13.94 22.11 -21.17
C PRO A 23 -13.80 21.01 -20.10
N ALA A 24 -14.09 19.74 -20.43
CA ALA A 24 -13.95 18.64 -19.48
C ALA A 24 -12.49 18.40 -19.07
N LEU A 25 -11.58 18.27 -20.04
CA LEU A 25 -10.15 18.03 -19.76
C LEU A 25 -9.47 19.25 -19.16
N LEU A 26 -9.79 20.47 -19.60
CA LEU A 26 -9.26 21.68 -18.96
C LEU A 26 -9.69 21.77 -17.49
N GLY A 27 -10.97 21.49 -17.20
CA GLY A 27 -11.47 21.44 -15.84
C GLY A 27 -10.78 20.37 -15.00
N ALA A 28 -10.62 19.16 -15.56
CA ALA A 28 -9.89 18.07 -14.90
C ALA A 28 -8.45 18.47 -14.58
N ILE A 29 -7.71 19.05 -15.52
CA ILE A 29 -6.31 19.46 -15.32
C ILE A 29 -6.21 20.52 -14.22
N ILE A 30 -7.03 21.57 -14.28
CA ILE A 30 -7.01 22.65 -13.27
C ILE A 30 -7.28 22.10 -11.87
N ILE A 31 -8.26 21.19 -11.74
CA ILE A 31 -8.63 20.64 -10.44
C ILE A 31 -7.60 19.62 -9.94
N ASN A 32 -6.99 18.82 -10.82
CA ASN A 32 -5.85 17.98 -10.44
C ASN A 32 -4.68 18.83 -9.90
N ILE A 33 -4.35 19.95 -10.57
CA ILE A 33 -3.31 20.88 -10.08
C ILE A 33 -3.71 21.45 -8.71
N PHE A 34 -4.97 21.84 -8.53
CA PHE A 34 -5.47 22.33 -7.25
C PHE A 34 -5.31 21.28 -6.13
N PHE A 35 -5.70 20.03 -6.36
CA PHE A 35 -5.54 18.95 -5.38
C PHE A 35 -4.07 18.62 -5.11
N PHE A 36 -3.21 18.64 -6.14
CA PHE A 36 -1.77 18.49 -5.96
C PHE A 36 -1.18 19.57 -5.06
N ILE A 37 -1.51 20.85 -5.33
CA ILE A 37 -1.08 21.98 -4.48
C ILE A 37 -1.64 21.82 -3.07
N GLY A 38 -2.90 21.39 -2.94
CA GLY A 38 -3.53 21.10 -1.65
C GLY A 38 -2.75 20.07 -0.85
N GLY A 39 -2.42 18.92 -1.45
CA GLY A 39 -1.58 17.90 -0.81
C GLY A 39 -0.20 18.44 -0.45
N TYR A 40 0.41 19.26 -1.32
CA TYR A 40 1.72 19.82 -1.05
C TYR A 40 1.74 20.82 0.11
N VAL A 41 0.72 21.67 0.23
CA VAL A 41 0.67 22.75 1.24
C VAL A 41 0.13 22.25 2.58
N LEU A 42 -0.84 21.33 2.57
CA LEU A 42 -1.52 20.87 3.78
C LEU A 42 -0.76 19.75 4.49
N THR A 43 0.04 18.96 3.77
CA THR A 43 0.85 17.91 4.38
C THR A 43 1.98 18.51 5.22
N LYS A 44 2.08 18.04 6.46
CA LYS A 44 3.16 18.39 7.38
C LYS A 44 3.67 17.13 8.07
N ILE A 45 4.98 17.02 8.18
CA ILE A 45 5.61 16.11 9.13
C ILE A 45 5.80 16.90 10.41
N ASP A 46 5.19 16.41 11.47
CA ASP A 46 5.50 16.86 12.81
C ASP A 46 6.73 16.08 13.31
N PHE A 47 7.77 16.83 13.69
CA PHE A 47 8.99 16.27 14.26
C PHE A 47 8.96 16.28 15.79
N SER A 48 7.96 16.90 16.43
CA SER A 48 7.82 16.90 17.88
C SER A 48 6.87 15.84 18.41
N SER A 49 6.02 15.25 17.57
CA SER A 49 5.07 14.21 17.99
C SER A 49 5.54 12.81 17.60
N THR A 50 5.43 11.87 18.55
CA THR A 50 5.71 10.44 18.32
C THR A 50 4.66 9.80 17.38
N TYR A 51 3.44 10.34 17.41
CA TYR A 51 2.34 9.93 16.56
C TYR A 51 1.72 11.14 15.86
N SER A 52 1.55 11.05 14.54
CA SER A 52 0.67 11.98 13.83
C SER A 52 -0.51 11.15 13.37
N ASN A 53 -1.70 11.39 13.94
CA ASN A 53 -2.90 10.69 13.50
C ASN A 53 -3.13 10.98 12.00
N PRO A 54 -2.86 10.03 11.09
CA PRO A 54 -2.85 10.30 9.65
C PRO A 54 -4.25 10.68 9.14
N PHE A 55 -5.27 10.34 9.92
CA PHE A 55 -6.67 10.42 9.53
C PHE A 55 -7.32 11.78 9.75
N SER A 56 -6.82 12.64 10.65
CA SER A 56 -7.63 13.79 11.09
C SER A 56 -7.75 14.90 10.04
N GLY A 57 -6.76 15.07 9.16
CA GLY A 57 -6.77 16.07 8.08
C GLY A 57 -6.85 15.49 6.66
N ALA A 58 -6.15 14.39 6.39
CA ALA A 58 -6.05 13.83 5.04
C ALA A 58 -7.38 13.20 4.58
N ALA A 59 -8.13 12.55 5.48
CA ALA A 59 -9.39 11.91 5.14
C ALA A 59 -10.43 12.91 4.58
N LEU A 60 -10.50 14.10 5.18
CA LEU A 60 -11.40 15.15 4.71
C LEU A 60 -11.02 15.65 3.30
N ALA A 61 -9.72 15.78 3.02
CA ALA A 61 -9.23 16.17 1.71
C ALA A 61 -9.52 15.09 0.64
N TYR A 62 -9.30 13.81 0.95
CA TYR A 62 -9.66 12.70 0.06
C TYR A 62 -11.16 12.63 -0.20
N MET A 63 -11.99 12.80 0.84
CA MET A 63 -13.45 12.86 0.69
C MET A 63 -13.86 14.04 -0.19
N GLY A 64 -13.26 15.22 0.00
CA GLY A 64 -13.47 16.39 -0.84
C GLY A 64 -13.08 16.15 -2.30
N ALA A 65 -11.98 15.44 -2.55
CA ALA A 65 -11.56 15.04 -3.89
C ALA A 65 -12.59 14.12 -4.56
N ILE A 66 -13.04 13.07 -3.85
CA ILE A 66 -14.05 12.14 -4.36
C ILE A 66 -15.38 12.85 -4.68
N LEU A 67 -15.87 13.70 -3.77
CA LEU A 67 -17.09 14.47 -3.99
C LEU A 67 -16.96 15.40 -5.20
N THR A 68 -15.81 16.05 -5.36
CA THR A 68 -15.52 16.90 -6.53
C THR A 68 -15.51 16.10 -7.83
N SER A 69 -14.91 14.90 -7.82
CA SER A 69 -14.95 13.97 -8.96
C SER A 69 -16.39 13.63 -9.37
N ILE A 70 -17.25 13.30 -8.40
CA ILE A 70 -18.66 12.96 -8.63
C ILE A 70 -19.43 14.16 -9.21
N LEU A 71 -19.27 15.35 -8.63
CA LEU A 71 -19.98 16.55 -9.09
C LEU A 71 -19.60 16.93 -10.52
N LEU A 72 -18.30 16.95 -10.85
CA LEU A 72 -17.85 17.23 -12.21
C LEU A 72 -18.29 16.15 -13.20
N PHE A 73 -18.26 14.89 -12.79
CA PHE A 73 -18.76 13.80 -13.60
C PHE A 73 -20.24 14.01 -13.93
N ILE A 74 -21.10 14.35 -12.95
CA ILE A 74 -22.52 14.63 -13.18
C ILE A 74 -22.71 15.83 -14.11
N ILE A 75 -22.01 16.94 -13.86
CA ILE A 75 -22.08 18.15 -14.70
C ILE A 75 -21.71 17.81 -16.14
N TRP A 76 -20.60 17.12 -16.35
CA TRP A 76 -20.16 16.68 -17.67
C TRP A 76 -21.18 15.73 -18.32
N LEU A 77 -21.68 14.75 -17.57
CA LEU A 77 -22.66 13.77 -18.05
C LEU A 77 -23.96 14.44 -18.54
N VAL A 78 -24.42 15.48 -17.85
CA VAL A 78 -25.59 16.28 -18.28
C VAL A 78 -25.34 16.93 -19.64
N PHE A 79 -24.19 17.58 -19.84
CA PHE A 79 -23.85 18.20 -21.13
C PHE A 79 -23.62 17.18 -22.24
N TYR A 80 -22.97 16.08 -21.91
CA TYR A 80 -22.70 14.97 -22.82
C TYR A 80 -23.98 14.29 -23.30
N SER A 81 -24.97 14.14 -22.41
CA SER A 81 -26.24 13.47 -22.71
C SER A 81 -27.19 14.28 -23.57
N LYS A 82 -27.04 15.62 -23.61
CA LYS A 82 -27.91 16.51 -24.41
C LYS A 82 -27.89 16.19 -25.91
N ASN A 83 -26.74 15.77 -26.43
CA ASN A 83 -26.56 15.51 -27.86
C ASN A 83 -26.20 14.04 -28.07
N ASN A 84 -27.21 13.16 -28.03
CA ASN A 84 -26.98 11.74 -28.24
C ASN A 84 -27.08 11.36 -29.72
N ALA A 85 -25.97 11.49 -30.44
CA ALA A 85 -25.84 11.09 -31.85
C ALA A 85 -26.12 9.59 -32.10
N PHE A 86 -26.16 8.73 -31.07
CA PHE A 86 -26.51 7.32 -31.20
C PHE A 86 -28.01 7.04 -31.30
N LYS A 87 -28.87 7.98 -30.88
CA LYS A 87 -30.34 7.86 -30.96
C LYS A 87 -30.90 8.40 -32.28
N SER A 88 -30.19 9.33 -32.91
CA SER A 88 -30.43 9.72 -34.30
C SER A 88 -29.74 8.72 -35.23
N PHE A 89 -30.39 8.25 -36.28
CA PHE A 89 -29.91 7.25 -37.27
C PHE A 89 -28.66 7.68 -38.09
N TYR A 90 -27.68 8.33 -37.48
CA TYR A 90 -26.42 8.69 -38.11
C TYR A 90 -25.52 7.44 -38.21
N PRO A 91 -25.17 6.99 -39.43
CA PRO A 91 -24.22 5.90 -39.58
C PRO A 91 -22.84 6.34 -39.08
N ARG A 92 -22.44 5.85 -37.90
CA ARG A 92 -21.08 6.03 -37.37
C ARG A 92 -20.19 4.85 -37.70
N SER A 93 -18.95 5.14 -38.08
CA SER A 93 -17.92 4.11 -38.23
C SER A 93 -17.60 3.48 -36.86
N SER A 94 -17.20 2.22 -36.88
CA SER A 94 -16.75 1.49 -35.68
C SER A 94 -15.54 2.18 -35.01
N GLY A 95 -14.64 2.75 -35.81
CA GLY A 95 -13.56 3.61 -35.32
C GLY A 95 -14.06 4.83 -34.54
N GLY A 96 -15.12 5.49 -35.04
CA GLY A 96 -15.74 6.61 -34.34
C GLY A 96 -16.35 6.21 -33.00
N LEU A 97 -16.98 5.04 -32.91
CA LEU A 97 -17.57 4.53 -31.66
C LEU A 97 -16.49 4.20 -30.61
N TYR A 98 -15.43 3.54 -31.04
CA TYR A 98 -14.32 3.18 -30.17
C TYR A 98 -13.58 4.42 -29.68
N LEU A 99 -13.29 5.37 -30.57
CA LEU A 99 -12.67 6.64 -30.20
C LEU A 99 -13.52 7.40 -29.19
N GLU A 100 -14.84 7.38 -29.34
CA GLU A 100 -15.74 8.03 -28.39
C GLU A 100 -15.70 7.42 -26.98
N TRP A 101 -15.62 6.09 -26.89
CA TRP A 101 -15.41 5.41 -25.63
C TRP A 101 -14.04 5.75 -25.03
N ILE A 102 -12.96 5.74 -25.82
CA ILE A 102 -11.62 6.13 -25.34
C ILE A 102 -11.65 7.55 -24.78
N LEU A 103 -12.26 8.51 -25.49
CA LEU A 103 -12.34 9.89 -25.01
C LEU A 103 -13.19 10.01 -23.74
N THR A 104 -14.25 9.19 -23.61
CA THR A 104 -15.05 9.09 -22.38
C THR A 104 -14.20 8.58 -21.23
N PHE A 105 -13.42 7.51 -21.46
CA PHE A 105 -12.48 6.96 -20.49
C PHE A 105 -11.45 8.00 -20.04
N VAL A 106 -10.81 8.72 -20.97
CA VAL A 106 -9.80 9.74 -20.64
C VAL A 106 -10.38 10.88 -19.78
N ILE A 107 -11.59 11.34 -20.09
CA ILE A 107 -12.26 12.38 -19.28
C ILE A 107 -12.55 11.86 -17.86
N ILE A 108 -13.12 10.66 -17.74
CA ILE A 108 -13.46 10.06 -16.45
C ILE A 108 -12.20 9.80 -15.64
N LEU A 109 -11.13 9.30 -16.27
CA LEU A 109 -9.83 9.11 -15.63
C LEU A 109 -9.33 10.44 -15.06
N GLY A 110 -9.39 11.52 -15.84
CA GLY A 110 -9.04 12.85 -15.37
C GLY A 110 -9.81 13.31 -14.12
N PHE A 111 -11.10 12.94 -13.98
CA PHE A 111 -11.89 13.25 -12.79
C PHE A 111 -11.57 12.32 -11.61
N VAL A 112 -11.41 11.02 -11.85
CA VAL A 112 -11.13 10.02 -10.80
C VAL A 112 -9.70 10.16 -10.26
N SER A 113 -8.79 10.82 -10.98
CA SER A 113 -7.41 11.06 -10.53
C SER A 113 -7.24 12.15 -9.46
N PHE A 114 -8.29 12.84 -9.00
CA PHE A 114 -8.15 13.90 -7.98
C PHE A 114 -7.54 13.40 -6.65
N PRO A 115 -7.97 12.26 -6.07
CA PRO A 115 -7.33 11.67 -4.89
C PRO A 115 -5.85 11.34 -5.14
N PHE A 116 -5.54 10.80 -6.32
CA PHE A 116 -4.16 10.49 -6.70
C PHE A 116 -3.29 11.76 -6.78
N SER A 117 -3.80 12.84 -7.38
CA SER A 117 -3.08 14.12 -7.43
C SER A 117 -2.81 14.70 -6.04
N TYR A 118 -3.76 14.62 -5.12
CA TYR A 118 -3.55 15.01 -3.72
C TYR A 118 -2.46 14.19 -3.05
N HIS A 119 -2.52 12.86 -3.20
CA HIS A 119 -1.51 11.94 -2.67
C HIS A 119 -0.10 12.24 -3.20
N GLN A 120 0.03 12.49 -4.52
CA GLN A 120 1.32 12.88 -5.12
C GLN A 120 1.85 14.22 -4.60
N GLY A 121 0.96 15.19 -4.36
CA GLY A 121 1.31 16.45 -3.71
C GLY A 121 1.85 16.23 -2.29
N SER A 122 1.19 15.36 -1.52
CA SER A 122 1.59 14.98 -0.17
C SER A 122 2.97 14.30 -0.14
N ILE A 123 3.19 13.30 -1.00
CA ILE A 123 4.50 12.62 -1.14
C ILE A 123 5.59 13.64 -1.51
N SER A 124 5.31 14.54 -2.45
CA SER A 124 6.26 15.57 -2.88
C SER A 124 6.63 16.50 -1.72
N LYS A 125 5.66 16.84 -0.87
CA LYS A 125 5.89 17.64 0.34
C LYS A 125 6.72 16.87 1.37
N VAL A 126 6.44 15.60 1.60
CA VAL A 126 7.24 14.76 2.50
C VAL A 126 8.70 14.70 2.04
N LYS A 127 8.94 14.47 0.75
CA LYS A 127 10.29 14.48 0.14
C LYS A 127 11.01 15.83 0.26
N SER A 128 10.28 16.93 0.42
CA SER A 128 10.90 18.26 0.58
C SER A 128 11.57 18.48 1.93
N TYR A 129 11.26 17.66 2.96
CA TYR A 129 11.85 17.79 4.30
C TYR A 129 13.31 17.33 4.38
N ALA A 130 13.70 16.37 3.54
CA ALA A 130 15.07 15.92 3.42
C ALA A 130 15.34 15.35 2.02
N SER A 131 16.47 15.72 1.43
CA SER A 131 16.96 15.05 0.23
C SER A 131 17.20 13.55 0.50
N LYS A 132 17.18 12.73 -0.55
CA LYS A 132 17.44 11.29 -0.42
C LYS A 132 18.75 10.99 0.33
N SER A 133 19.82 11.74 0.05
CA SER A 133 21.10 11.58 0.74
C SER A 133 21.07 11.99 2.21
N GLU A 134 20.32 13.03 2.56
CA GLU A 134 20.14 13.42 3.97
C GLU A 134 19.30 12.40 4.72
N MET A 135 18.24 11.90 4.09
CA MET A 135 17.39 10.83 4.64
C MET A 135 18.23 9.59 4.94
N ILE A 136 19.03 9.09 3.98
CA ILE A 136 19.88 7.91 4.18
C ILE A 136 20.84 8.10 5.36
N LYS A 137 21.49 9.28 5.44
CA LYS A 137 22.40 9.60 6.55
C LYS A 137 21.69 9.67 7.90
N ALA A 138 20.50 10.26 7.94
CA ALA A 138 19.71 10.37 9.16
C ALA A 138 19.24 8.98 9.63
N VAL A 139 18.68 8.18 8.72
CA VAL A 139 18.26 6.80 8.99
C VAL A 139 19.43 5.94 9.47
N GLU A 140 20.60 6.03 8.82
CA GLU A 140 21.80 5.32 9.29
C GLU A 140 22.23 5.80 10.68
N THR A 141 22.22 7.11 10.94
CA THR A 141 22.54 7.67 12.26
C THR A 141 21.59 7.14 13.34
N LEU A 142 20.29 7.08 13.04
CA LEU A 142 19.26 6.57 13.97
C LEU A 142 19.42 5.07 14.20
N ASN A 143 19.69 4.30 13.15
CA ASN A 143 19.92 2.85 13.25
C ASN A 143 21.17 2.52 14.08
N LEU A 144 22.22 3.35 13.96
CA LEU A 144 23.46 3.20 14.73
C LEU A 144 23.31 3.66 16.17
N ILE A 145 22.68 4.80 16.44
CA ILE A 145 22.65 5.40 17.78
C ILE A 145 21.75 4.65 18.77
N LYS A 146 20.77 3.88 18.28
CA LYS A 146 19.76 3.24 19.13
C LYS A 146 20.35 2.33 20.21
N ILE A 147 21.38 1.56 19.90
CA ILE A 147 22.15 0.74 20.86
C ILE A 147 22.76 1.55 22.01
N LEU A 148 23.01 2.85 21.82
CA LEU A 148 23.55 3.76 22.83
C LEU A 148 22.45 4.50 23.60
N ILE A 149 21.18 4.14 23.39
CA ILE A 149 20.03 4.66 24.10
C ILE A 149 19.33 3.47 24.79
N PRO A 150 19.79 3.06 25.98
CA PRO A 150 19.17 1.95 26.69
C PRO A 150 17.77 2.34 27.17
N THR A 151 16.73 1.91 26.46
CA THR A 151 15.33 2.23 26.79
C THR A 151 14.73 1.26 27.80
N ASP A 152 15.24 0.04 27.81
CA ASP A 152 14.79 -1.08 28.61
C ASP A 152 15.96 -2.06 28.81
N LYS A 153 15.84 -2.96 29.78
CA LYS A 153 16.86 -3.98 30.05
C LYS A 153 16.72 -5.21 29.14
N THR A 154 15.51 -5.48 28.65
CA THR A 154 15.19 -6.69 27.87
C THR A 154 15.93 -6.75 26.54
N SER A 155 16.02 -5.63 25.82
CA SER A 155 16.70 -5.50 24.52
C SER A 155 18.22 -5.69 24.62
N TYR A 156 18.77 -5.72 25.85
CA TYR A 156 20.20 -5.83 26.13
C TYR A 156 20.53 -7.08 26.96
N TYR A 157 19.56 -7.97 27.14
CA TYR A 157 19.71 -9.18 27.93
C TYR A 157 20.07 -10.38 27.06
N GLN A 158 21.17 -11.04 27.41
CA GLN A 158 21.59 -12.31 26.85
C GLN A 158 21.92 -13.27 27.99
N GLU A 159 21.27 -14.44 28.02
CA GLU A 159 21.53 -15.43 29.06
C GLU A 159 22.89 -16.10 28.92
N TYR A 160 23.38 -16.31 27.70
CA TYR A 160 24.66 -16.97 27.42
C TYR A 160 25.40 -16.26 26.27
N PRO A 161 26.74 -16.16 26.32
CA PRO A 161 27.51 -15.52 25.28
C PRO A 161 27.31 -16.23 23.93
N THR A 162 27.20 -15.45 22.85
CA THR A 162 27.11 -15.96 21.47
C THR A 162 28.35 -15.58 20.68
N GLN A 163 28.53 -16.14 19.47
CA GLN A 163 29.65 -15.80 18.58
C GLN A 163 29.74 -14.29 18.27
N LEU A 164 28.62 -13.54 18.24
CA LEU A 164 28.64 -12.08 18.06
C LEU A 164 29.03 -11.30 19.32
N SER A 165 28.81 -11.88 20.51
CA SER A 165 29.17 -11.30 21.81
C SER A 165 30.65 -11.47 22.15
N LEU A 166 31.39 -12.26 21.35
CA LEU A 166 32.76 -12.68 21.61
C LEU A 166 33.66 -12.31 20.40
N PRO A 167 34.54 -11.31 20.51
CA PRO A 167 35.27 -10.81 19.35
C PRO A 167 36.27 -11.77 18.70
N SER A 168 36.63 -12.90 19.32
CA SER A 168 37.77 -13.70 18.80
C SER A 168 38.01 -15.07 19.46
N MET A 169 37.00 -15.85 19.86
CA MET A 169 37.28 -17.22 20.35
C MET A 169 36.27 -18.27 19.89
N GLU A 170 36.80 -19.46 19.68
CA GLU A 170 36.17 -20.68 19.15
C GLU A 170 34.92 -21.06 19.96
N TYR A 171 33.79 -21.21 19.26
CA TYR A 171 32.49 -21.54 19.85
C TYR A 171 32.46 -22.99 20.36
N ASP A 172 32.29 -23.20 21.68
CA ASP A 172 32.01 -24.51 22.27
C ASP A 172 30.49 -24.68 22.54
N PRO A 173 29.79 -25.53 21.78
CA PRO A 173 28.36 -25.77 21.93
C PRO A 173 27.96 -26.45 23.24
N ASN A 174 28.89 -26.93 24.07
CA ASN A 174 28.58 -27.64 25.31
C ASN A 174 28.33 -26.70 26.52
N VAL A 175 28.59 -25.40 26.38
CA VAL A 175 28.41 -24.42 27.47
C VAL A 175 26.92 -24.15 27.77
N SER A 176 26.04 -24.19 26.75
CA SER A 176 24.61 -23.91 26.93
C SER A 176 23.89 -24.94 27.81
N ASN A 177 24.38 -26.19 27.83
CA ASN A 177 23.71 -27.32 28.47
C ASN A 177 24.08 -27.50 29.95
N LYS A 178 25.06 -26.75 30.48
CA LYS A 178 25.55 -26.95 31.87
C LYS A 178 24.80 -26.12 32.93
N TYR A 179 24.01 -25.13 32.49
CA TYR A 179 23.34 -24.15 33.36
C TYR A 179 21.80 -24.14 33.20
N SER A 180 21.23 -25.01 32.36
CA SER A 180 19.77 -25.10 32.11
C SER A 180 18.96 -25.53 33.33
N ASP A 181 19.54 -26.32 34.23
CA ASP A 181 18.74 -27.13 35.18
C ASP A 181 18.20 -26.37 36.41
N THR A 182 18.41 -25.05 36.53
CA THR A 182 17.95 -24.26 37.70
C THR A 182 17.17 -22.99 37.40
N ILE A 183 16.95 -22.62 36.13
CA ILE A 183 16.32 -21.33 35.73
C ILE A 183 15.05 -21.51 34.87
N GLU A 184 14.63 -22.75 34.57
CA GLU A 184 13.46 -23.04 33.70
C GLU A 184 12.09 -22.58 34.25
N SER A 185 11.98 -22.13 35.51
CA SER A 185 10.69 -21.74 36.12
C SER A 185 10.44 -20.23 36.25
N LEU A 186 11.39 -19.37 35.84
CA LEU A 186 11.26 -17.91 35.94
C LEU A 186 10.72 -17.29 34.65
N SER A 187 9.87 -16.26 34.78
CA SER A 187 9.47 -15.47 33.62
C SER A 187 10.68 -14.74 33.03
N TYR A 188 10.64 -14.37 31.74
CA TYR A 188 11.75 -13.66 31.09
C TYR A 188 12.11 -12.35 31.80
N GLN A 189 11.11 -11.63 32.34
CA GLN A 189 11.31 -10.41 33.13
C GLN A 189 12.03 -10.69 34.46
N ASP A 190 11.70 -11.79 35.14
CA ASP A 190 12.37 -12.18 36.39
C ASP A 190 13.84 -12.56 36.16
N ARG A 191 14.15 -13.14 34.99
CA ARG A 191 15.52 -13.47 34.58
C ARG A 191 16.35 -12.21 34.35
N VAL A 192 15.77 -11.20 33.70
CA VAL A 192 16.39 -9.87 33.51
C VAL A 192 16.66 -9.19 34.85
N ALA A 193 15.68 -9.17 35.75
CA ALA A 193 15.84 -8.59 37.10
C ALA A 193 16.89 -9.35 37.93
N SER A 194 16.93 -10.69 37.81
CA SER A 194 17.94 -11.53 38.45
C SER A 194 19.35 -11.22 37.93
N ALA A 195 19.52 -11.03 36.61
CA ALA A 195 20.80 -10.70 35.99
C ALA A 195 21.40 -9.38 36.51
N GLU A 196 20.56 -8.36 36.68
CA GLU A 196 20.96 -7.07 37.24
C GLU A 196 21.44 -7.19 38.69
N SER A 197 20.75 -8.01 39.51
CA SER A 197 21.09 -8.17 40.93
C SER A 197 22.30 -9.07 41.19
N ARG A 198 22.59 -10.03 40.31
CA ARG A 198 23.55 -11.11 40.59
C ARG A 198 24.92 -10.95 39.93
N ASN A 199 25.11 -10.01 39.01
CA ASN A 199 26.37 -9.83 38.26
C ASN A 199 26.98 -11.20 37.87
N ILE A 200 26.19 -12.08 37.24
CA ILE A 200 26.56 -13.48 37.05
C ILE A 200 27.89 -13.55 36.26
N TYR A 201 28.93 -14.03 36.94
CA TYR A 201 30.27 -14.21 36.38
C TYR A 201 30.36 -15.59 35.73
N TYR A 202 30.71 -15.62 34.45
CA TYR A 202 31.07 -16.85 33.77
C TYR A 202 32.59 -17.00 33.88
N GLU A 203 33.06 -18.04 34.58
CA GLU A 203 34.50 -18.30 34.76
C GLU A 203 35.25 -18.36 33.41
N ASP A 204 34.58 -18.88 32.37
CA ASP A 204 35.12 -18.99 31.01
C ASP A 204 35.01 -17.68 30.20
N TYR A 205 34.25 -16.68 30.67
CA TYR A 205 33.99 -15.41 29.96
C TYR A 205 34.08 -14.18 30.90
N PRO A 206 35.28 -13.79 31.35
CA PRO A 206 35.46 -12.74 32.36
C PRO A 206 35.00 -11.33 31.94
N ASN A 207 34.85 -11.10 30.63
CA ASN A 207 34.39 -9.84 30.05
C ASN A 207 32.90 -9.85 29.63
N PHE A 208 32.20 -10.98 29.77
CA PHE A 208 30.79 -11.08 29.44
C PHE A 208 29.92 -10.63 30.62
N THR A 209 28.89 -9.86 30.33
CA THR A 209 27.81 -9.54 31.27
C THR A 209 26.48 -9.80 30.57
N GLN A 210 25.52 -10.36 31.30
CA GLN A 210 24.22 -10.71 30.73
C GLN A 210 23.43 -9.47 30.28
N LEU A 211 23.63 -8.34 30.95
CA LEU A 211 23.07 -7.04 30.57
C LEU A 211 24.18 -6.13 30.05
N SER A 212 24.28 -6.02 28.73
CA SER A 212 25.35 -5.27 28.09
C SER A 212 24.88 -4.61 26.79
N LEU A 213 25.46 -3.46 26.45
CA LEU A 213 25.28 -2.86 25.11
C LEU A 213 25.67 -3.85 24.00
N LEU A 214 26.66 -4.73 24.25
CA LEU A 214 27.09 -5.74 23.27
C LEU A 214 26.01 -6.79 22.98
N ASN A 215 25.07 -6.98 23.90
CA ASN A 215 23.95 -7.91 23.76
C ASN A 215 22.72 -7.27 23.11
N TYR A 216 22.84 -6.03 22.63
CA TYR A 216 21.71 -5.34 22.02
C TYR A 216 21.12 -6.13 20.85
N TYR A 217 19.83 -6.42 20.98
CA TYR A 217 19.01 -7.09 19.99
C TYR A 217 17.62 -6.45 19.97
N THR A 218 17.28 -5.84 18.85
CA THR A 218 15.93 -5.38 18.54
C THR A 218 15.59 -5.72 17.10
N LEU A 219 14.29 -5.73 16.79
CA LEU A 219 13.85 -5.69 15.40
C LEU A 219 14.43 -4.45 14.71
N ASP A 220 14.68 -4.56 13.41
CA ASP A 220 15.15 -3.45 12.57
C ASP A 220 14.21 -2.24 12.76
N GLN A 221 14.79 -1.09 13.10
CA GLN A 221 14.04 0.15 13.36
C GLN A 221 13.41 0.72 12.09
N PHE A 222 14.00 0.39 10.94
CA PHE A 222 13.61 0.85 9.61
C PHE A 222 13.39 -0.36 8.72
N TYR A 223 12.24 -0.44 8.06
CA TYR A 223 11.97 -1.49 7.09
C TYR A 223 12.62 -1.15 5.74
N PHE A 224 13.56 -1.98 5.29
CA PHE A 224 14.17 -1.86 3.97
C PHE A 224 13.61 -2.94 3.03
N PRO A 225 12.93 -2.58 1.93
CA PRO A 225 12.51 -3.53 0.93
C PRO A 225 13.70 -4.29 0.34
N SER A 226 13.49 -5.55 -0.05
CA SER A 226 14.53 -6.41 -0.65
C SER A 226 15.18 -5.82 -1.91
N LYS A 227 14.49 -4.91 -2.61
CA LYS A 227 14.97 -4.16 -3.79
C LYS A 227 15.29 -2.69 -3.48
N CYS A 228 15.94 -2.42 -2.35
CA CYS A 228 16.46 -1.09 -2.04
C CYS A 228 17.75 -0.80 -2.84
N ASP A 229 17.95 0.45 -3.28
CA ASP A 229 19.15 0.88 -4.01
C ASP A 229 20.28 1.40 -3.11
N PHE A 230 20.12 1.27 -1.79
CA PHE A 230 21.14 1.61 -0.80
C PHE A 230 21.12 0.64 0.37
N THR A 231 22.25 0.57 1.07
CA THR A 231 22.43 -0.16 2.32
C THR A 231 22.80 0.83 3.41
N VAL A 232 22.29 0.64 4.61
CA VAL A 232 22.71 1.39 5.80
C VAL A 232 23.43 0.46 6.76
N ARG A 233 24.38 1.00 7.53
CA ARG A 233 24.97 0.29 8.66
C ARG A 233 23.93 0.10 9.77
N ASN A 234 24.13 -0.94 10.57
CA ASN A 234 23.27 -1.32 11.69
C ASN A 234 24.04 -1.30 13.01
N SER A 235 23.37 -1.65 14.11
CA SER A 235 23.95 -1.69 15.46
C SER A 235 25.21 -2.56 15.58
N ASP A 236 25.43 -3.54 14.70
CA ASP A 236 26.63 -4.39 14.76
C ASP A 236 27.91 -3.60 14.47
N THR A 237 27.81 -2.55 13.65
CA THR A 237 28.93 -1.60 13.45
C THR A 237 29.33 -0.94 14.76
N VAL A 238 28.35 -0.56 15.60
CA VAL A 238 28.63 0.06 16.91
C VAL A 238 29.17 -0.97 17.90
N LYS A 239 28.67 -2.21 17.87
CA LYS A 239 29.26 -3.31 18.66
C LYS A 239 30.74 -3.48 18.35
N GLU A 240 31.14 -3.45 17.07
CA GLU A 240 32.55 -3.47 16.69
C GLU A 240 33.35 -2.30 17.26
N TRP A 241 32.79 -1.09 17.27
CA TRP A 241 33.46 0.08 17.84
C TRP A 241 33.62 -0.05 19.36
N LEU A 242 32.60 -0.57 20.06
CA LEU A 242 32.68 -0.86 21.49
C LEU A 242 33.76 -1.92 21.79
N ILE A 243 33.80 -3.00 21.01
CA ILE A 243 34.81 -4.05 21.12
C ILE A 243 36.22 -3.51 20.90
N LYS A 244 36.43 -2.72 19.82
CA LYS A 244 37.71 -2.10 19.47
C LYS A 244 38.05 -0.89 20.35
N GLN A 245 37.17 -0.55 21.30
CA GLN A 245 37.29 0.64 22.16
C GLN A 245 37.50 1.94 21.37
N ASN A 246 36.86 2.06 20.19
CA ASN A 246 36.96 3.23 19.33
C ASN A 246 36.06 4.37 19.84
N LYS A 247 36.51 5.03 20.91
CA LYS A 247 35.80 6.16 21.54
C LYS A 247 35.53 7.31 20.57
N GLU A 248 36.42 7.52 19.60
CA GLU A 248 36.30 8.60 18.63
C GLU A 248 35.09 8.42 17.71
N GLU A 249 34.90 7.23 17.13
CA GLU A 249 33.76 6.96 16.25
C GLU A 249 32.42 6.99 17.00
N ILE A 250 32.39 6.50 18.24
CA ILE A 250 31.21 6.60 19.10
C ILE A 250 30.86 8.07 19.39
N SER A 251 31.87 8.88 19.71
CA SER A 251 31.68 10.32 19.95
C SER A 251 31.18 11.05 18.71
N LYS A 252 31.72 10.74 17.52
CA LYS A 252 31.24 11.27 16.24
C LYS A 252 29.80 10.88 15.94
N LEU A 253 29.40 9.65 16.26
CA LEU A 253 28.01 9.21 16.10
C LEU A 253 27.06 10.01 17.00
N MET A 254 27.43 10.24 18.27
CA MET A 254 26.66 11.10 19.18
C MET A 254 26.57 12.54 18.66
N ASP A 255 27.67 13.11 18.15
CA ASP A 255 27.67 14.45 17.54
C ASP A 255 26.74 14.51 16.33
N ALA A 256 26.74 13.49 15.48
CA ALA A 256 25.84 13.41 14.32
C ALA A 256 24.37 13.35 14.74
N PHE A 257 24.05 12.59 15.79
CA PHE A 257 22.69 12.52 16.33
C PHE A 257 22.26 13.83 17.00
N ILE A 258 23.13 14.47 17.79
CA ILE A 258 22.85 15.79 18.39
C ILE A 258 22.64 16.85 17.30
N ALA A 259 23.41 16.82 16.21
CA ALA A 259 23.19 17.69 15.07
C ALA A 259 21.80 17.45 14.42
N LEU A 260 21.33 16.20 14.39
CA LEU A 260 20.01 15.83 13.90
C LEU A 260 18.88 16.37 14.80
N GLN A 261 19.05 16.26 16.12
CA GLN A 261 18.15 16.85 17.13
C GLN A 261 18.04 18.37 16.92
N ASN A 262 19.19 19.05 16.85
CA ASN A 262 19.27 20.50 16.68
C ASN A 262 18.64 20.98 15.35
N LYS A 263 18.81 20.23 14.26
CA LYS A 263 18.19 20.55 12.94
C LYS A 263 16.68 20.72 13.04
N HIS A 264 16.04 19.94 13.92
CA HIS A 264 14.58 19.89 14.07
C HIS A 264 14.08 20.55 15.36
N ASN A 265 14.93 21.31 16.05
CA ASN A 265 14.62 21.97 17.33
C ASN A 265 14.15 21.02 18.43
N LEU A 266 14.67 19.79 18.43
CA LEU A 266 14.42 18.80 19.46
C LEU A 266 15.46 18.92 20.57
N SER A 267 15.12 18.39 21.74
CA SER A 267 15.93 18.56 22.95
C SER A 267 16.21 17.25 23.66
N MET A 268 17.33 17.22 24.36
CA MET A 268 17.71 16.24 25.37
C MET A 268 18.12 16.99 26.64
N ASN A 269 18.05 16.35 27.81
CA ASN A 269 18.41 16.98 29.09
C ASN A 269 19.80 16.59 29.61
N PHE A 270 20.66 16.08 28.74
CA PHE A 270 22.05 15.75 29.07
C PHE A 270 22.98 16.17 27.94
N THR A 271 24.26 16.30 28.26
CA THR A 271 25.34 16.63 27.34
C THR A 271 25.95 15.37 26.75
N LYS A 272 26.74 15.52 25.69
CA LYS A 272 27.51 14.40 25.12
C LYS A 272 28.45 13.76 26.13
N ASP A 273 29.08 14.56 26.98
CA ASP A 273 30.04 14.05 27.96
C ASP A 273 29.32 13.23 29.04
N GLU A 274 28.17 13.73 29.54
CA GLU A 274 27.29 12.96 30.44
C GLU A 274 26.79 11.68 29.77
N TRP A 275 26.43 11.72 28.48
CA TRP A 275 26.05 10.52 27.74
C TRP A 275 27.18 9.49 27.69
N MET A 276 28.39 9.93 27.34
CA MET A 276 29.56 9.07 27.29
C MET A 276 29.85 8.43 28.66
N GLU A 277 29.71 9.17 29.75
CA GLU A 277 29.86 8.61 31.10
C GLU A 277 28.80 7.54 31.42
N LEU A 278 27.57 7.70 30.94
CA LEU A 278 26.48 6.74 31.18
C LEU A 278 26.67 5.41 30.45
N VAL A 279 27.12 5.44 29.19
CA VAL A 279 27.10 4.25 28.32
C VAL A 279 28.49 3.71 27.97
N TYR A 280 29.53 4.55 27.95
CA TYR A 280 30.88 4.12 27.57
C TYR A 280 31.67 3.62 28.77
N ASN A 281 31.40 2.38 29.16
CA ASN A 281 32.04 1.68 30.28
C ASN A 281 32.83 0.45 29.76
N PRO A 282 34.09 0.63 29.31
CA PRO A 282 34.91 -0.42 28.70
C PRO A 282 35.01 -1.69 29.56
N ALA A 283 35.27 -2.81 28.89
CA ALA A 283 35.27 -4.19 29.41
C ALA A 283 33.91 -4.87 29.56
N LYS A 284 32.84 -4.16 29.97
CA LYS A 284 31.53 -4.82 30.23
C LYS A 284 30.32 -4.11 29.61
N TYR A 285 30.39 -2.80 29.37
CA TYR A 285 29.29 -1.97 28.84
C TYR A 285 27.93 -2.27 29.50
N PRO A 286 27.84 -2.26 30.84
CA PRO A 286 26.67 -2.74 31.56
C PRO A 286 25.43 -1.90 31.25
N VAL A 287 24.28 -2.55 31.21
CA VAL A 287 22.96 -1.91 31.13
C VAL A 287 22.18 -2.20 32.40
N GLY A 288 21.60 -1.18 32.99
CA GLY A 288 20.77 -1.30 34.20
C GLY A 288 20.04 -0.01 34.48
N ASP A 289 19.31 0.04 35.59
CA ASP A 289 18.49 1.21 35.95
C ASP A 289 19.31 2.51 35.94
N PHE A 290 20.57 2.47 36.34
CA PHE A 290 21.47 3.64 36.40
C PHE A 290 21.81 4.29 35.05
N ASN A 291 21.54 3.66 33.91
CA ASN A 291 21.81 4.24 32.58
C ASN A 291 20.65 4.11 31.58
N LEU A 292 19.44 3.86 32.06
CA LEU A 292 18.25 3.92 31.20
C LEU A 292 17.98 5.36 30.76
N ILE A 293 17.56 5.53 29.50
CA ILE A 293 17.26 6.81 28.87
C ILE A 293 15.87 6.72 28.23
N THR A 294 15.00 7.68 28.54
CA THR A 294 13.68 7.76 27.89
C THR A 294 13.84 8.24 26.44
N PRO A 295 13.30 7.52 25.44
CA PRO A 295 13.54 7.82 24.02
C PRO A 295 12.60 8.89 23.43
N TYR A 296 11.89 9.65 24.27
CA TYR A 296 10.95 10.71 23.87
C TYR A 296 10.87 11.81 24.94
N ASN A 297 10.29 12.95 24.58
CA ASN A 297 10.13 14.09 25.50
C ASN A 297 8.85 13.98 26.36
N TYR A 298 9.01 13.89 27.69
CA TYR A 298 7.89 13.81 28.67
C TYR A 298 7.00 15.06 28.76
N LYS A 299 7.36 16.18 28.13
CA LYS A 299 6.55 17.41 28.18
C LYS A 299 5.23 17.29 27.41
N GLU A 300 5.05 16.25 26.60
CA GLU A 300 3.81 15.97 25.88
C GLU A 300 3.00 14.87 26.58
N GLU A 301 1.80 15.20 27.07
CA GLU A 301 0.91 14.29 27.81
C GLU A 301 0.53 13.03 27.01
N GLU A 302 0.41 13.15 25.69
CA GLU A 302 0.04 12.06 24.79
C GLU A 302 1.14 10.99 24.68
N ALA A 303 2.41 11.40 24.58
CA ALA A 303 3.57 10.48 24.51
C ALA A 303 3.69 9.58 25.75
N LYS A 304 3.26 10.10 26.92
CA LYS A 304 3.24 9.37 28.19
C LYS A 304 2.19 8.26 28.23
N TYR A 305 1.00 8.51 27.68
CA TYR A 305 -0.08 7.52 27.61
C TYR A 305 0.22 6.39 26.62
N GLU A 306 0.97 6.69 25.55
CA GLU A 306 1.21 5.73 24.48
C GLU A 306 2.39 4.78 24.77
N TYR A 307 3.48 5.28 25.37
CA TYR A 307 4.58 4.41 25.81
C TYR A 307 4.12 3.38 26.85
N SER A 308 3.25 3.79 27.78
CA SER A 308 2.69 2.88 28.78
C SER A 308 1.74 1.85 28.17
N TYR A 309 1.05 2.20 27.07
CA TYR A 309 0.17 1.29 26.35
C TYR A 309 0.95 0.22 25.56
N TYR A 310 1.99 0.61 24.81
CA TYR A 310 2.76 -0.31 23.96
C TYR A 310 3.84 -1.11 24.70
N TYR A 311 4.51 -0.48 25.66
CA TYR A 311 5.65 -1.09 26.36
C TYR A 311 5.32 -1.50 27.80
N GLY A 312 4.05 -1.38 28.22
CA GLY A 312 3.57 -1.87 29.51
C GLY A 312 4.24 -1.23 30.73
N SER A 313 4.98 -0.13 30.58
CA SER A 313 5.71 0.53 31.64
C SER A 313 5.35 2.02 31.71
N ASN A 314 4.85 2.44 32.88
CA ASN A 314 4.65 3.85 33.25
C ASN A 314 5.94 4.48 33.83
N GLU A 315 7.04 3.75 33.80
CA GLU A 315 8.21 4.10 34.57
C GLU A 315 9.07 5.08 33.77
N LYS A 316 9.20 6.29 34.33
CA LYS A 316 10.30 7.18 33.99
C LYS A 316 11.60 6.39 34.12
N SER A 317 12.56 6.65 33.23
CA SER A 317 13.92 6.20 33.49
C SER A 317 14.28 6.65 34.90
N SER A 318 14.85 5.74 35.70
CA SER A 318 15.25 6.04 37.07
C SER A 318 16.32 7.13 37.12
N THR A 319 17.04 7.36 36.00
CA THR A 319 18.00 8.45 35.80
C THR A 319 17.35 9.81 35.57
N GLY A 320 16.12 9.85 35.04
CA GLY A 320 15.48 11.08 34.58
C GLY A 320 16.02 11.64 33.26
N TYR A 321 16.96 10.95 32.59
CA TYR A 321 17.46 11.35 31.27
C TYR A 321 16.47 11.02 30.16
N TYR A 322 16.33 11.94 29.21
CA TYR A 322 15.50 11.77 28.02
C TYR A 322 16.16 12.36 26.76
N VAL A 323 15.83 11.78 25.61
CA VAL A 323 16.23 12.25 24.30
C VAL A 323 15.14 11.93 23.27
N SER A 324 14.81 12.87 22.39
CA SER A 324 13.75 12.71 21.37
C SER A 324 14.16 11.80 20.20
N TYR A 325 14.39 10.52 20.47
CA TYR A 325 14.73 9.53 19.46
C TYR A 325 13.49 9.11 18.64
N SER A 326 12.38 8.79 19.33
CA SER A 326 11.18 8.24 18.70
C SER A 326 10.51 9.23 17.75
N GLU A 327 10.57 10.52 18.04
CA GLU A 327 10.05 11.59 17.20
C GLU A 327 10.85 11.70 15.89
N LEU A 328 12.19 11.60 15.96
CA LEU A 328 13.05 11.55 14.78
C LEU A 328 12.83 10.28 13.95
N GLU A 329 12.76 9.12 14.61
CA GLU A 329 12.49 7.84 13.98
C GLU A 329 11.17 7.85 13.21
N GLY A 330 10.07 8.27 13.85
CA GLY A 330 8.76 8.36 13.21
C GLY A 330 8.73 9.33 12.03
N ALA A 331 9.42 10.47 12.14
CA ALA A 331 9.51 11.44 11.05
C ALA A 331 10.36 10.93 9.87
N TYR A 332 11.53 10.36 10.12
CA TYR A 332 12.40 9.85 9.06
C TYR A 332 11.90 8.55 8.44
N ASN A 333 11.13 7.72 9.17
CA ASN A 333 10.39 6.60 8.58
C ASN A 333 9.42 7.11 7.50
N LYS A 334 8.58 8.11 7.79
CA LYS A 334 7.66 8.70 6.81
C LYS A 334 8.39 9.26 5.58
N ILE A 335 9.54 9.91 5.79
CA ILE A 335 10.35 10.44 4.69
C ILE A 335 10.92 9.30 3.86
N MET A 336 11.47 8.27 4.50
CA MET A 336 12.02 7.09 3.83
C MET A 336 10.95 6.37 3.02
N ASP A 337 9.78 6.12 3.60
CA ASP A 337 8.63 5.50 2.95
C ASP A 337 8.23 6.27 1.69
N ALA A 338 8.18 7.60 1.75
CA ALA A 338 7.88 8.40 0.57
C ALA A 338 8.88 8.18 -0.58
N TYR A 339 10.16 7.90 -0.29
CA TYR A 339 11.19 7.60 -1.29
C TYR A 339 11.16 6.14 -1.78
N LEU A 340 10.81 5.20 -0.90
CA LEU A 340 10.90 3.76 -1.15
C LEU A 340 9.58 3.16 -1.64
N ASP A 341 8.45 3.57 -1.09
CA ASP A 341 7.13 3.04 -1.40
C ASP A 341 6.60 3.62 -2.72
N LYS A 342 6.90 2.89 -3.80
CA LYS A 342 6.30 3.12 -5.13
C LYS A 342 5.03 2.30 -5.30
N ASP A 343 4.84 1.26 -4.50
CA ASP A 343 3.80 0.26 -4.70
C ASP A 343 2.43 0.83 -4.32
N GLU A 344 2.33 1.62 -3.25
CA GLU A 344 1.09 2.32 -2.89
C GLU A 344 0.64 3.28 -4.00
N ALA A 345 1.56 4.09 -4.54
CA ALA A 345 1.26 5.02 -5.62
C ALA A 345 0.84 4.30 -6.91
N ILE A 346 1.50 3.18 -7.25
CA ILE A 346 1.13 2.33 -8.39
C ILE A 346 -0.26 1.74 -8.18
N ALA A 347 -0.54 1.18 -7.00
CA ALA A 347 -1.83 0.62 -6.65
C ALA A 347 -2.96 1.65 -6.74
N LEU A 348 -2.76 2.86 -6.20
CA LEU A 348 -3.75 3.94 -6.28
C LEU A 348 -4.04 4.36 -7.73
N CYS A 349 -3.00 4.44 -8.57
CA CYS A 349 -3.13 4.72 -10.00
C CYS A 349 -3.93 3.61 -10.72
N MET A 350 -3.62 2.34 -10.43
CA MET A 350 -4.34 1.19 -10.97
C MET A 350 -5.83 1.21 -10.60
N VAL A 351 -6.14 1.44 -9.32
CA VAL A 351 -7.52 1.53 -8.84
C VAL A 351 -8.26 2.65 -9.57
N ALA A 352 -7.64 3.82 -9.75
CA ALA A 352 -8.24 4.93 -10.51
C ALA A 352 -8.53 4.54 -11.97
N ILE A 353 -7.61 3.82 -12.64
CA ILE A 353 -7.80 3.34 -14.01
C ILE A 353 -8.94 2.32 -14.08
N CYS A 354 -8.99 1.35 -13.16
CA CYS A 354 -10.05 0.34 -13.10
C CYS A 354 -11.44 0.96 -12.86
N ILE A 355 -11.54 1.94 -11.96
CA ILE A 355 -12.77 2.70 -11.73
C ILE A 355 -13.15 3.47 -12.99
N ALA A 356 -12.20 4.17 -13.61
CA ALA A 356 -12.46 4.94 -14.82
C ALA A 356 -12.91 4.06 -15.99
N LEU A 357 -12.29 2.88 -16.18
CA LEU A 357 -12.71 1.88 -17.16
C LEU A 357 -14.15 1.43 -16.90
N SER A 358 -14.47 1.07 -15.68
CA SER A 358 -15.80 0.58 -15.28
C SER A 358 -16.88 1.63 -15.55
N ILE A 359 -16.69 2.86 -15.09
CA ILE A 359 -17.64 3.98 -15.31
C ILE A 359 -17.72 4.31 -16.81
N SER A 360 -16.61 4.29 -17.54
CA SER A 360 -16.61 4.61 -18.98
C SER A 360 -17.40 3.61 -19.81
N LEU A 361 -17.31 2.31 -19.48
CA LEU A 361 -18.09 1.25 -20.14
C LEU A 361 -19.57 1.35 -19.76
N PHE A 362 -19.87 1.69 -18.52
CA PHE A 362 -21.23 1.95 -18.06
C PHE A 362 -21.90 3.12 -18.82
N VAL A 363 -21.16 4.22 -18.99
CA VAL A 363 -21.60 5.38 -19.78
C VAL A 363 -21.70 5.06 -21.28
N PHE A 364 -20.75 4.29 -21.81
CA PHE A 364 -20.76 3.88 -23.21
C PHE A 364 -21.96 2.98 -23.53
N SER A 365 -22.31 2.04 -22.65
CA SER A 365 -23.44 1.13 -22.86
C SER A 365 -24.79 1.88 -22.90
N PHE A 366 -24.95 2.94 -22.10
CA PHE A 366 -26.12 3.83 -22.14
C PHE A 366 -26.32 4.47 -23.51
N ARG A 367 -25.22 4.77 -24.20
CA ARG A 367 -25.28 5.33 -25.56
C ARG A 367 -25.35 4.25 -26.63
N ALA A 368 -24.87 3.05 -26.34
CA ALA A 368 -25.02 1.92 -27.23
C ALA A 368 -26.49 1.47 -27.35
N SER A 369 -27.30 1.59 -26.29
CA SER A 369 -28.66 1.06 -26.20
C SER A 369 -29.73 2.12 -25.89
N SER A 370 -30.98 1.69 -25.68
CA SER A 370 -32.06 2.57 -25.23
C SER A 370 -31.97 2.79 -23.72
N GLY A 371 -32.38 3.97 -23.22
CA GLY A 371 -32.34 4.26 -21.78
C GLY A 371 -33.18 3.30 -20.94
N LYS A 372 -34.31 2.84 -21.48
CA LYS A 372 -35.16 1.80 -20.86
C LYS A 372 -34.42 0.48 -20.74
N ALA A 373 -33.81 0.00 -21.82
CA ALA A 373 -33.07 -1.26 -21.83
C ALA A 373 -31.82 -1.21 -20.94
N TRP A 374 -31.12 -0.08 -20.94
CA TRP A 374 -29.98 0.15 -20.07
C TRP A 374 -30.35 0.11 -18.59
N LEU A 375 -31.47 0.73 -18.19
CA LEU A 375 -31.96 0.67 -16.81
C LEU A 375 -32.37 -0.75 -16.43
N ILE A 376 -33.09 -1.45 -17.31
CA ILE A 376 -33.45 -2.86 -17.08
C ILE A 376 -32.19 -3.70 -16.92
N ALA A 377 -31.17 -3.50 -17.77
CA ALA A 377 -29.89 -4.20 -17.68
C ALA A 377 -29.17 -3.93 -16.36
N ALA A 378 -29.13 -2.69 -15.89
CA ALA A 378 -28.50 -2.36 -14.61
C ALA A 378 -29.18 -3.06 -13.43
N ILE A 379 -30.52 -3.07 -13.41
CA ILE A 379 -31.30 -3.75 -12.38
C ILE A 379 -31.14 -5.27 -12.49
N SER A 380 -31.23 -5.85 -13.70
CA SER A 380 -31.07 -7.29 -13.89
C SER A 380 -29.67 -7.77 -13.55
N MET A 381 -28.63 -7.01 -13.90
CA MET A 381 -27.25 -7.33 -13.50
C MET A 381 -27.12 -7.30 -11.98
N GLY A 382 -27.63 -6.27 -11.30
CA GLY A 382 -27.62 -6.20 -9.84
C GLY A 382 -28.32 -7.39 -9.17
N LEU A 383 -29.49 -7.79 -9.68
CA LEU A 383 -30.20 -8.98 -9.20
C LEU A 383 -29.43 -10.28 -9.47
N ILE A 384 -28.83 -10.44 -10.65
CA ILE A 384 -27.99 -11.59 -10.98
C ILE A 384 -26.82 -11.69 -10.00
N LEU A 385 -26.09 -10.59 -9.77
CA LEU A 385 -24.96 -10.55 -8.84
C LEU A 385 -25.38 -10.89 -7.41
N PHE A 386 -26.51 -10.34 -6.95
CA PHE A 386 -27.05 -10.59 -5.62
C PHE A 386 -27.49 -12.05 -5.42
N ILE A 387 -28.30 -12.57 -6.35
CA ILE A 387 -28.77 -13.97 -6.29
C ILE A 387 -27.59 -14.94 -6.38
N ASN A 388 -26.65 -14.69 -7.30
CA ASN A 388 -25.45 -15.52 -7.43
C ASN A 388 -24.58 -15.48 -6.18
N GLY A 389 -24.47 -14.33 -5.51
CA GLY A 389 -23.78 -14.19 -4.22
C GLY A 389 -24.43 -15.03 -3.11
N ILE A 390 -25.76 -14.98 -2.99
CA ILE A 390 -26.49 -15.81 -2.01
C ILE A 390 -26.33 -17.30 -2.32
N LEU A 391 -26.47 -17.71 -3.58
CA LEU A 391 -26.30 -19.11 -3.99
C LEU A 391 -24.88 -19.61 -3.73
N SER A 392 -23.87 -18.78 -4.02
CA SER A 392 -22.46 -19.06 -3.72
C SER A 392 -22.25 -19.33 -2.23
N LEU A 393 -22.83 -18.51 -1.34
CA LEU A 393 -22.76 -18.71 0.11
C LEU A 393 -23.50 -19.97 0.57
N ALA A 394 -24.66 -20.26 -0.03
CA ALA A 394 -25.43 -21.47 0.27
C ALA A 394 -24.70 -22.75 -0.15
N VAL A 395 -23.93 -22.70 -1.24
CA VAL A 395 -23.10 -23.84 -1.70
C VAL A 395 -21.85 -24.02 -0.84
N SER A 396 -21.26 -22.95 -0.31
CA SER A 396 -20.08 -23.06 0.57
C SER A 396 -20.41 -23.64 1.95
N SER A 397 -21.58 -23.32 2.52
CA SER A 397 -21.95 -23.70 3.90
C SER A 397 -21.97 -25.22 4.19
N PRO A 398 -22.51 -26.11 3.31
CA PRO A 398 -22.57 -27.53 3.60
C PRO A 398 -21.28 -28.30 3.30
N MET A 399 -20.29 -27.67 2.66
CA MET A 399 -19.13 -28.38 2.11
C MET A 399 -17.85 -28.23 2.94
N ASP A 400 -17.77 -27.33 3.93
CA ASP A 400 -16.53 -26.99 4.68
C ASP A 400 -15.30 -26.62 3.79
N PHE A 401 -15.50 -26.51 2.47
CA PHE A 401 -14.49 -26.12 1.49
C PHE A 401 -14.69 -24.65 1.11
N GLY A 402 -13.83 -23.78 1.64
CA GLY A 402 -13.89 -22.33 1.43
C GLY A 402 -13.83 -21.88 -0.04
N VAL A 403 -13.37 -22.74 -0.95
CA VAL A 403 -13.20 -22.42 -2.38
C VAL A 403 -14.40 -22.70 -3.28
N VAL A 404 -15.31 -23.59 -2.87
CA VAL A 404 -16.39 -24.05 -3.76
C VAL A 404 -17.37 -22.92 -4.07
N GLY A 405 -17.73 -22.11 -3.07
CA GLY A 405 -18.61 -20.95 -3.25
C GLY A 405 -18.05 -19.95 -4.28
N PRO A 406 -16.87 -19.35 -4.04
CA PRO A 406 -16.24 -18.42 -4.98
C PRO A 406 -16.11 -18.97 -6.40
N LEU A 407 -15.72 -20.24 -6.56
CA LEU A 407 -15.64 -20.87 -7.89
C LEU A 407 -17.02 -21.03 -8.53
N PHE A 408 -18.04 -21.46 -7.76
CA PHE A 408 -19.42 -21.53 -8.24
C PHE A 408 -19.89 -20.16 -8.75
N TYR A 409 -19.63 -19.10 -7.98
CA TYR A 409 -19.95 -17.73 -8.39
C TYR A 409 -19.33 -17.40 -9.75
N ILE A 410 -18.03 -17.65 -9.92
CA ILE A 410 -17.30 -17.39 -11.16
C ILE A 410 -17.87 -18.21 -12.32
N PHE A 411 -18.11 -19.52 -12.14
CA PHE A 411 -18.65 -20.38 -13.17
C PHE A 411 -20.02 -19.93 -13.66
N VAL A 412 -20.92 -19.54 -12.74
CA VAL A 412 -22.24 -19.00 -13.10
C VAL A 412 -22.09 -17.72 -13.93
N MET A 413 -21.18 -16.82 -13.55
CA MET A 413 -20.94 -15.58 -14.30
C MET A 413 -20.41 -15.84 -15.71
N LEU A 414 -19.45 -16.77 -15.85
CA LEU A 414 -18.92 -17.18 -17.15
C LEU A 414 -19.97 -17.89 -18.01
N ALA A 415 -20.85 -18.70 -17.41
CA ALA A 415 -21.96 -19.35 -18.10
C ALA A 415 -23.00 -18.35 -18.62
N ILE A 416 -23.37 -17.35 -17.80
CA ILE A 416 -24.27 -16.27 -18.19
C ILE A 416 -23.66 -15.47 -19.34
N PHE A 417 -22.39 -15.05 -19.22
CA PHE A 417 -21.68 -14.36 -20.30
C PHE A 417 -21.69 -15.17 -21.59
N SER A 418 -21.38 -16.47 -21.52
CA SER A 418 -21.35 -17.39 -22.66
C SER A 418 -22.73 -17.56 -23.30
N PHE A 419 -23.79 -17.63 -22.49
CA PHE A 419 -25.16 -17.70 -22.99
C PHE A 419 -25.56 -16.41 -23.72
N GLU A 420 -25.29 -15.25 -23.13
CA GLU A 420 -25.64 -13.95 -23.69
C GLU A 420 -24.90 -13.65 -25.00
N ILE A 421 -23.59 -13.93 -25.04
CA ILE A 421 -22.79 -13.71 -26.24
C ILE A 421 -23.24 -14.61 -27.38
N VAL A 422 -23.51 -15.90 -27.12
CA VAL A 422 -24.02 -16.84 -28.13
C VAL A 422 -25.40 -16.41 -28.62
N SER A 423 -26.28 -15.95 -27.72
CA SER A 423 -27.61 -15.45 -28.06
C SER A 423 -27.55 -14.26 -29.01
N VAL A 424 -26.68 -13.28 -28.73
CA VAL A 424 -26.47 -12.10 -29.59
C VAL A 424 -25.84 -12.50 -30.93
N ILE A 425 -24.83 -13.38 -30.94
CA ILE A 425 -24.18 -13.85 -32.17
C ILE A 425 -25.18 -14.58 -33.08
N ARG A 426 -26.01 -15.47 -32.53
CA ARG A 426 -27.07 -16.17 -33.29
C ARG A 426 -28.04 -15.19 -33.94
N LYS A 427 -28.40 -14.09 -33.26
CA LYS A 427 -29.24 -13.03 -33.84
C LYS A 427 -28.53 -12.28 -34.97
N ASN A 428 -27.26 -11.93 -34.77
CA ASN A 428 -26.46 -11.25 -35.79
C ASN A 428 -26.31 -12.09 -37.07
N VAL A 429 -26.03 -13.39 -36.94
CA VAL A 429 -25.89 -14.32 -38.07
C VAL A 429 -27.23 -14.54 -38.75
N GLY A 430 -28.29 -14.79 -37.99
CA GLY A 430 -29.64 -15.03 -38.51
C GLY A 430 -30.40 -13.78 -38.96
N ARG A 431 -29.81 -12.59 -38.82
CA ARG A 431 -30.44 -11.27 -39.08
C ARG A 431 -31.84 -11.12 -38.46
N LYS A 432 -32.03 -11.72 -37.27
CA LYS A 432 -33.30 -11.67 -36.54
C LYS A 432 -33.46 -10.32 -35.86
N ALA A 433 -34.70 -9.96 -35.56
CA ALA A 433 -35.01 -8.74 -34.84
C ALA A 433 -34.34 -8.65 -33.46
N LYS A 434 -34.06 -7.41 -33.02
CA LYS A 434 -33.37 -7.13 -31.76
C LYS A 434 -34.15 -7.71 -30.58
N GLY A 435 -35.47 -7.46 -30.47
CA GLY A 435 -36.25 -7.81 -29.28
C GLY A 435 -35.50 -7.38 -28.00
N LYS A 436 -35.44 -8.26 -26.99
CA LYS A 436 -34.76 -8.01 -25.70
C LYS A 436 -33.21 -8.12 -25.72
N SER A 437 -32.57 -8.21 -26.89
CA SER A 437 -31.10 -8.37 -26.94
C SER A 437 -30.32 -7.08 -26.66
N ASP A 438 -31.00 -5.94 -26.60
CA ASP A 438 -30.46 -4.68 -26.10
C ASP A 438 -30.02 -4.76 -24.63
N ILE A 439 -30.75 -5.52 -23.80
CA ILE A 439 -30.38 -5.80 -22.41
C ILE A 439 -29.06 -6.59 -22.37
N PHE A 440 -28.97 -7.69 -23.15
CA PHE A 440 -27.76 -8.53 -23.21
C PHE A 440 -26.55 -7.76 -23.73
N ILE A 441 -26.71 -6.85 -24.69
CA ILE A 441 -25.60 -6.00 -25.16
C ILE A 441 -25.02 -5.14 -24.04
N ASN A 442 -25.86 -4.57 -23.16
CA ASN A 442 -25.37 -3.80 -22.03
C ASN A 442 -24.58 -4.68 -21.06
N HIS A 443 -25.10 -5.86 -20.70
CA HIS A 443 -24.39 -6.82 -19.86
C HIS A 443 -23.04 -7.20 -20.47
N LEU A 444 -23.01 -7.58 -21.75
CA LEU A 444 -21.78 -7.95 -22.44
C LEU A 444 -20.74 -6.82 -22.43
N ILE A 445 -21.14 -5.56 -22.63
CA ILE A 445 -20.22 -4.41 -22.55
C ILE A 445 -19.57 -4.31 -21.15
N TRP A 446 -20.32 -4.58 -20.09
CA TRP A 446 -19.81 -4.56 -18.72
C TRP A 446 -18.98 -5.79 -18.35
N TYR A 447 -19.28 -6.94 -18.96
CA TYR A 447 -18.58 -8.21 -18.72
C TYR A 447 -17.22 -8.32 -19.41
N ILE A 448 -17.01 -7.65 -20.54
CA ILE A 448 -15.75 -7.72 -21.30
C ILE A 448 -14.50 -7.58 -20.42
N PRO A 449 -14.36 -6.55 -19.55
CA PRO A 449 -13.19 -6.44 -18.66
C PRO A 449 -13.17 -7.47 -17.53
N ALA A 450 -14.33 -8.03 -17.16
CA ALA A 450 -14.46 -8.94 -16.04
C ALA A 450 -14.09 -10.37 -16.40
N VAL A 451 -14.34 -10.82 -17.64
CA VAL A 451 -14.12 -12.23 -18.04
C VAL A 451 -12.66 -12.69 -17.83
N PRO A 452 -11.63 -11.97 -18.29
CA PRO A 452 -10.25 -12.40 -18.04
C PRO A 452 -9.89 -12.34 -16.55
N ALA A 453 -10.39 -11.35 -15.82
CA ALA A 453 -10.19 -11.24 -14.38
C ALA A 453 -10.85 -12.39 -13.60
N LEU A 454 -12.04 -12.83 -14.01
CA LEU A 454 -12.74 -13.97 -13.41
C LEU A 454 -12.00 -15.28 -13.69
N ILE A 455 -11.47 -15.49 -14.91
CA ILE A 455 -10.66 -16.65 -15.24
C ILE A 455 -9.37 -16.67 -14.41
N PHE A 456 -8.68 -15.52 -14.33
CA PHE A 456 -7.51 -15.34 -13.48
C PHE A 456 -7.82 -15.68 -12.02
N MET A 457 -8.91 -15.13 -11.47
CA MET A 457 -9.33 -15.36 -10.09
C MET A 457 -9.68 -16.84 -9.83
N ALA A 458 -10.31 -17.53 -10.78
CA ALA A 458 -10.59 -18.97 -10.65
C ALA A 458 -9.30 -19.80 -10.57
N ILE A 459 -8.32 -19.53 -11.42
CA ILE A 459 -7.01 -20.22 -11.39
C ILE A 459 -6.28 -19.91 -10.08
N TYR A 460 -6.31 -18.64 -9.64
CA TYR A 460 -5.69 -18.20 -8.40
C TYR A 460 -6.28 -18.93 -7.18
N ILE A 461 -7.62 -18.99 -7.07
CA ILE A 461 -8.31 -19.67 -5.97
C ILE A 461 -7.97 -21.17 -5.94
N LEU A 462 -7.98 -21.83 -7.10
CA LEU A 462 -7.63 -23.25 -7.21
C LEU A 462 -6.18 -23.53 -6.81
N GLY A 463 -5.27 -22.60 -7.10
CA GLY A 463 -3.86 -22.71 -6.73
C GLY A 463 -3.62 -22.44 -5.24
N HIS A 464 -4.26 -21.41 -4.68
CA HIS A 464 -4.14 -21.03 -3.27
C HIS A 464 -4.64 -22.13 -2.33
N ASP A 465 -5.76 -22.78 -2.64
CA ASP A 465 -6.29 -23.90 -1.83
C ASP A 465 -5.27 -25.03 -1.69
N GLN A 466 -4.54 -25.34 -2.76
CA GLN A 466 -3.49 -26.36 -2.72
C GLN A 466 -2.29 -25.95 -1.87
N TYR A 467 -2.00 -24.64 -1.78
CA TYR A 467 -0.95 -24.10 -0.90
C TYR A 467 -1.28 -24.34 0.58
N SER A 468 -2.50 -23.99 1.00
CA SER A 468 -2.91 -24.04 2.42
C SER A 468 -2.94 -25.44 3.02
N TYR A 469 -3.05 -26.49 2.21
CA TYR A 469 -3.09 -27.89 2.66
C TYR A 469 -1.78 -28.68 2.42
N SER A 470 -0.74 -28.07 1.85
CA SER A 470 0.51 -28.78 1.56
C SER A 470 1.44 -28.86 2.79
N THR A 471 1.61 -30.07 3.33
CA THR A 471 2.83 -30.43 4.08
C THR A 471 4.00 -30.51 3.08
N GLU A 472 5.25 -30.40 3.56
CA GLU A 472 6.47 -30.32 2.72
C GLU A 472 6.58 -31.38 1.60
N THR A 473 5.87 -32.51 1.73
CA THR A 473 5.79 -33.60 0.77
C THR A 473 4.98 -33.32 -0.52
N TYR A 474 4.26 -32.19 -0.63
CA TYR A 474 3.37 -31.86 -1.76
C TYR A 474 3.84 -30.72 -2.68
N LYS A 475 5.08 -30.23 -2.51
CA LYS A 475 5.67 -29.13 -3.31
C LYS A 475 5.89 -29.44 -4.81
N SER A 476 5.45 -30.60 -5.33
CA SER A 476 5.67 -31.04 -6.72
C SER A 476 4.47 -30.90 -7.67
N LYS A 477 3.41 -30.17 -7.31
CA LYS A 477 2.25 -29.95 -8.19
C LYS A 477 2.41 -28.70 -9.05
N SER A 478 2.20 -28.86 -10.35
CA SER A 478 2.22 -27.77 -11.35
C SER A 478 1.33 -26.56 -11.03
N LEU A 479 0.23 -26.74 -10.30
CA LEU A 479 -0.67 -25.64 -9.90
C LEU A 479 -0.09 -24.76 -8.78
N TYR A 480 0.80 -25.29 -7.94
CA TYR A 480 1.49 -24.51 -6.90
C TYR A 480 2.46 -23.51 -7.53
N GLU A 481 3.26 -23.94 -8.50
CA GLU A 481 4.19 -23.06 -9.23
C GLU A 481 3.43 -21.97 -9.98
N VAL A 482 2.28 -22.31 -10.56
CA VAL A 482 1.39 -21.34 -11.23
C VAL A 482 0.83 -20.32 -10.22
N TYR A 483 0.39 -20.76 -9.04
CA TYR A 483 -0.08 -19.86 -7.98
C TYR A 483 1.02 -18.88 -7.54
N GLN A 484 2.21 -19.38 -7.21
CA GLN A 484 3.33 -18.53 -6.77
C GLN A 484 3.69 -17.50 -7.84
N PHE A 485 3.79 -17.93 -9.10
CA PHE A 485 4.01 -17.03 -10.21
C PHE A 485 2.91 -15.96 -10.33
N MET A 486 1.65 -16.34 -10.14
CA MET A 486 0.53 -15.39 -10.20
C MET A 486 0.52 -14.40 -9.04
N ASP A 487 0.86 -14.85 -7.83
CA ASP A 487 0.95 -14.03 -6.63
C ASP A 487 2.07 -12.99 -6.75
N GLU A 488 3.26 -13.42 -7.21
CA GLU A 488 4.40 -12.53 -7.43
C GLU A 488 4.18 -11.52 -8.57
N HIS A 489 3.30 -11.83 -9.54
CA HIS A 489 3.04 -11.00 -10.72
C HIS A 489 1.62 -10.40 -10.78
N ILE A 490 0.93 -10.28 -9.64
CA ILE A 490 -0.46 -9.81 -9.60
C ILE A 490 -0.65 -8.42 -10.24
N ILE A 491 0.34 -7.54 -10.08
CA ILE A 491 0.39 -6.18 -10.66
C ILE A 491 0.39 -6.27 -12.19
N GLU A 492 1.20 -7.15 -12.77
CA GLU A 492 1.32 -7.38 -14.21
C GLU A 492 0.04 -7.98 -14.78
N PHE A 493 -0.63 -8.88 -14.06
CA PHE A 493 -1.91 -9.43 -14.49
C PHE A 493 -3.02 -8.37 -14.54
N ILE A 494 -3.06 -7.44 -13.57
CA ILE A 494 -4.00 -6.31 -13.59
C ILE A 494 -3.74 -5.41 -14.80
N TRP A 495 -2.48 -5.04 -15.06
CA TRP A 495 -2.12 -4.28 -16.27
C TRP A 495 -2.46 -5.02 -17.56
N GLY A 496 -2.20 -6.33 -17.61
CA GLY A 496 -2.58 -7.20 -18.71
C GLY A 496 -4.08 -7.16 -18.97
N ASN A 497 -4.91 -7.23 -17.92
CA ASN A 497 -6.36 -7.15 -18.04
C ASN A 497 -6.85 -5.77 -18.53
N ILE A 498 -6.22 -4.69 -18.07
CA ILE A 498 -6.47 -3.33 -18.56
C ILE A 498 -6.22 -3.28 -20.08
N CYS A 499 -5.05 -3.71 -20.54
CA CYS A 499 -4.71 -3.74 -21.97
C CYS A 499 -5.67 -4.61 -22.78
N LEU A 500 -5.98 -5.80 -22.27
CA LEU A 500 -6.89 -6.75 -22.91
C LEU A 500 -8.31 -6.18 -23.02
N THR A 501 -8.74 -5.35 -22.08
CA THR A 501 -10.03 -4.66 -22.14
C THR A 501 -10.14 -3.75 -23.36
N PHE A 502 -9.13 -2.92 -23.64
CA PHE A 502 -9.13 -2.05 -24.83
C PHE A 502 -9.24 -2.85 -26.13
N VAL A 503 -8.45 -3.92 -26.24
CA VAL A 503 -8.45 -4.82 -27.41
C VAL A 503 -9.80 -5.52 -27.55
N SER A 504 -10.36 -6.04 -26.45
CA SER A 504 -11.62 -6.77 -26.45
C SER A 504 -12.81 -5.87 -26.79
N VAL A 505 -12.83 -4.64 -26.28
CA VAL A 505 -13.87 -3.64 -26.62
C VAL A 505 -13.80 -3.27 -28.10
N TRP A 506 -12.60 -3.10 -28.67
CA TRP A 506 -12.44 -2.86 -30.11
C TRP A 506 -13.06 -3.99 -30.95
N PHE A 507 -12.68 -5.25 -30.66
CA PHE A 507 -13.24 -6.40 -31.38
C PHE A 507 -14.74 -6.55 -31.17
N PHE A 508 -15.24 -6.33 -29.95
CA PHE A 508 -16.66 -6.37 -29.65
C PHE A 508 -17.44 -5.34 -30.47
N ILE A 509 -16.96 -4.10 -30.55
CA ILE A 509 -17.59 -3.04 -31.34
C ILE A 509 -17.66 -3.43 -32.82
N GLN A 510 -16.53 -3.90 -33.37
CA GLN A 510 -16.41 -4.26 -34.79
C GLN A 510 -17.28 -5.47 -35.18
N MET A 511 -17.19 -6.55 -34.40
CA MET A 511 -17.75 -7.85 -34.77
C MET A 511 -19.18 -8.05 -34.28
N ILE A 512 -19.54 -7.48 -33.13
CA ILE A 512 -20.81 -7.76 -32.46
C ILE A 512 -21.71 -6.53 -32.48
N LEU A 513 -21.28 -5.42 -31.86
CA LEU A 513 -22.15 -4.28 -31.61
C LEU A 513 -22.65 -3.64 -32.91
N ARG A 514 -21.78 -3.44 -33.90
CA ARG A 514 -22.16 -2.83 -35.18
C ARG A 514 -23.18 -3.67 -35.94
N LYS A 515 -22.95 -4.99 -36.03
CA LYS A 515 -23.88 -5.92 -36.70
C LYS A 515 -25.22 -5.93 -35.97
N TRP A 516 -25.18 -6.00 -34.64
CA TRP A 516 -26.38 -5.96 -33.81
C TRP A 516 -27.18 -4.66 -33.99
N LYS A 517 -26.52 -3.50 -34.07
CA LYS A 517 -27.19 -2.23 -34.29
C LYS A 517 -27.94 -2.15 -35.62
N SER A 518 -27.47 -2.86 -36.66
CA SER A 518 -28.12 -2.91 -37.97
C SER A 518 -29.37 -3.78 -38.03
N LEU A 519 -29.66 -4.55 -36.97
CA LEU A 519 -30.86 -5.40 -36.92
C LEU A 519 -32.15 -4.56 -36.75
N PRO A 520 -33.30 -5.04 -37.28
CA PRO A 520 -34.58 -4.37 -37.12
C PRO A 520 -35.04 -4.38 -35.65
N GLU A 521 -35.81 -3.35 -35.25
CA GLU A 521 -36.25 -3.19 -33.85
C GLU A 521 -37.46 -4.06 -33.46
N GLN A 522 -38.21 -4.60 -34.44
CA GLN A 522 -39.39 -5.45 -34.20
C GLN A 522 -39.13 -6.91 -34.56
#